data_AF-A0A924X7G2-F1
#
_entry.id   AF-A0A924X7G2-F1
#
_cell.length_a   1.000
_cell.length_b   1.000
_cell.length_c   1.000
_cell.angle_alpha   90.00
_cell.angle_beta   90.00
_cell.angle_gamma   90.00
#
_symmetry.space_group_name_H-M   'P 1'
#
loop_
_entity.id
_entity.type
_entity.pdbx_description
1 polymer ?
#
loop_
_entity_poly.entity_id
_entity_poly.type
_entity_poly.pdbx_seq_one_letter_code
_entity_poly.pdbx_strand_id
1 'polypeptide(L)' 'MAGVSEMPFRVLARELGAGAAPTELVSAKGLLYGQARSARYVAHAPSEQPFWV' A
#
# COMPACT_ATOMS: atom_id res chain seq x y z
N MET A 1 -0.07 2.84 8.08
CA MET A 1 0.93 2.98 9.17
C MET A 1 2.32 2.97 8.55
N ALA A 2 3.08 4.07 8.64
CA ALA A 2 4.37 4.21 7.97
C ALA A 2 5.36 3.12 8.39
N GLY A 3 5.93 2.42 7.40
CA GLY A 3 6.85 1.30 7.63
C GLY A 3 6.20 0.01 8.17
N VAL A 4 4.87 -0.07 8.23
CA VAL A 4 4.16 -1.29 8.67
C VAL A 4 3.13 -1.77 7.65
N SER A 5 2.32 -0.86 7.10
CA SER A 5 1.28 -1.21 6.12
C SER A 5 1.81 -1.35 4.70
N GLU A 6 2.96 -2.02 4.56
CA GLU A 6 3.51 -2.46 3.29
C GLU A 6 2.72 -3.65 2.72
N MET A 7 2.92 -3.96 1.44
CA MET A 7 2.13 -4.94 0.70
C MET A 7 1.97 -6.30 1.42
N PRO A 8 3.04 -6.95 1.95
CA PRO A 8 2.89 -8.22 2.66
C PRO A 8 1.95 -8.15 3.87
N PHE A 9 2.03 -7.08 4.66
CA PHE A 9 1.16 -6.89 5.82
C PHE A 9 -0.30 -6.73 5.38
N ARG A 10 -0.55 -5.96 4.32
CA ARG A 10 -1.91 -5.71 3.82
C ARG A 10 -2.54 -6.98 3.25
N VAL A 11 -1.76 -7.81 2.55
CA VAL A 11 -2.21 -9.13 2.09
C VAL A 11 -2.57 -10.02 3.27
N LEU A 12 -1.71 -10.11 4.29
CA LEU A 12 -2.02 -10.90 5.49
C LEU A 12 -3.27 -10.38 6.21
N ALA A 13 -3.42 -9.07 6.35
CA ALA A 13 -4.60 -8.47 6.98
C ALA A 13 -5.89 -8.86 6.25
N ARG A 14 -5.86 -8.91 4.91
CA ARG A 14 -6.99 -9.37 4.08
C ARG A 14 -7.31 -10.84 4.29
N GLU A 15 -6.29 -11.69 4.30
CA GLU A 15 -6.45 -13.13 4.55
C GLU A 15 -7.07 -13.40 5.94
N LEU A 16 -6.81 -12.53 6.90
CA LEU A 16 -7.40 -12.58 8.25
C LEU A 16 -8.77 -11.89 8.36
N GLY A 17 -9.37 -11.47 7.24
CA GLY A 17 -10.74 -10.94 7.20
C GLY A 17 -10.87 -9.42 7.32
N ALA A 18 -9.78 -8.66 7.17
CA ALA A 18 -9.88 -7.20 7.14
C ALA A 18 -10.69 -6.70 5.93
N GLY A 19 -11.73 -5.92 6.19
CA GLY A 19 -12.54 -5.27 5.14
C GLY A 19 -11.79 -4.18 4.37
N ALA A 20 -10.75 -3.58 4.96
CA ALA A 20 -9.88 -2.59 4.34
C ALA A 20 -8.45 -2.72 4.88
N ALA A 21 -7.45 -2.48 4.01
CA ALA A 21 -6.03 -2.47 4.34
C ALA A 21 -5.37 -1.38 3.48
N PRO A 22 -5.36 -0.11 3.93
CA PRO A 22 -4.78 1.00 3.17
C PRO A 22 -3.25 0.99 3.20
N THR A 23 -2.64 1.70 2.26
CA THR A 23 -1.19 1.89 2.23
C THR A 23 -0.68 2.74 3.41
N GLU A 24 0.64 2.89 3.49
CA GLU A 24 1.23 3.96 4.30
C GLU A 24 1.12 5.32 3.61
N LEU A 25 1.43 6.40 4.34
CA LEU A 25 1.40 7.75 3.75
C LEU A 25 2.36 7.84 2.55
N VAL A 26 1.81 8.10 1.37
CA VAL A 26 2.58 8.24 0.13
C VAL A 26 2.81 9.73 -0.18
N SER A 27 4.05 10.11 -0.44
CA SER A 27 4.37 11.47 -0.87
C SER A 27 3.82 11.73 -2.27
N ALA A 28 2.84 12.63 -2.39
CA ALA A 28 2.32 13.08 -3.69
C ALA A 28 3.41 13.72 -4.56
N LYS A 29 4.31 14.51 -3.95
CA LYS A 29 5.49 15.06 -4.63
C LYS A 29 6.40 13.95 -5.13
N GLY A 30 6.65 12.93 -4.30
CA GLY A 30 7.47 11.79 -4.68
C GLY A 30 6.89 11.01 -5.85
N LEU A 31 5.57 10.81 -5.90
CA LEU A 31 4.89 10.23 -7.06
C LEU A 31 5.01 11.11 -8.30
N LEU A 32 4.75 12.41 -8.20
CA LEU A 32 4.83 13.36 -9.31
C LEU A 32 6.21 13.40 -9.96
N TYR A 33 7.27 13.32 -9.14
CA TYR A 33 8.66 13.34 -9.62
C TYR A 33 9.27 11.94 -9.81
N GLY A 34 8.47 10.87 -9.81
CA GLY A 34 8.95 9.52 -10.12
C GLY A 34 9.95 8.95 -9.11
N GLN A 35 9.87 9.36 -7.84
CA GLN A 35 10.75 8.81 -6.81
C GLN A 35 10.45 7.33 -6.58
N ALA A 36 11.49 6.50 -6.73
CA ALA A 36 11.37 5.04 -6.60
C ALA A 36 10.74 4.61 -5.26
N ARG A 37 11.04 5.31 -4.17
CA ARG A 37 10.47 5.02 -2.85
C ARG A 37 8.95 5.21 -2.83
N SER A 38 8.44 6.30 -3.39
CA SER A 38 6.98 6.56 -3.44
C SER A 38 6.27 5.60 -4.37
N ALA A 39 6.88 5.24 -5.50
CA ALA A 39 6.32 4.24 -6.42
C ALA A 39 6.16 2.86 -5.76
N ARG A 40 7.08 2.46 -4.88
CA ARG A 40 6.98 1.19 -4.14
C ARG A 40 5.77 1.12 -3.21
N TYR A 41 5.31 2.25 -2.66
CA TYR A 41 4.19 2.25 -1.72
C TYR A 41 2.84 1.99 -2.38
N VAL A 42 2.69 2.32 -3.67
CA VAL A 42 1.46 2.07 -4.44
C VAL A 42 1.46 0.71 -5.16
N ALA A 43 2.56 -0.05 -5.07
CA ALA A 43 2.60 -1.43 -5.53
C ALA A 43 1.67 -2.30 -4.68
N HIS A 44 0.88 -3.13 -5.35
CA HIS A 44 -0.11 -3.99 -4.71
C HIS A 44 -0.30 -5.29 -5.49
N ALA A 45 -0.69 -6.34 -4.77
CA ALA A 45 -1.05 -7.63 -5.33
C ALA A 45 -2.50 -7.61 -5.85
N PRO A 46 -2.86 -8.47 -6.84
CA PRO A 46 -4.24 -8.59 -7.30
C PRO A 46 -5.25 -9.00 -6.22
N SER A 47 -4.80 -9.63 -5.13
CA SER A 47 -5.64 -10.00 -3.98
C SER A 47 -6.04 -8.81 -3.10
N GLU A 48 -5.40 -7.66 -3.28
CA GLU A 48 -5.73 -6.42 -2.55
C GLU A 48 -6.81 -5.62 -3.29
N GLN A 49 -7.86 -6.29 -3.77
CA GLN A 49 -9.02 -5.65 -4.41
C GLN A 49 -10.20 -5.62 -3.42
N PRO A 50 -10.80 -4.45 -3.13
CA PRO A 50 -10.40 -3.12 -3.60
C PRO A 50 -9.04 -2.68 -3.05
N PHE A 51 -8.37 -1.73 -3.72
CA PHE A 51 -7.10 -1.16 -3.28
C PHE A 51 -7.29 0.26 -2.72
N TRP A 52 -6.59 0.59 -1.63
CA TRP A 52 -6.72 1.86 -0.91
C TRP A 52 -5.34 2.50 -0.71
N VAL A 53 -5.13 3.70 -1.28
CA VAL A 53 -3.94 4.53 -1.03
C VAL A 53 -4.12 5.32 0.25
#